data_AF-A0A960TRY5-F1
#
_entry.id   AF-A0A960TRY5-F1
#
_cell.length_a   1.000
_cell.length_b   1.000
_cell.length_c   1.000
_cell.angle_alpha   90.00
_cell.angle_beta   90.00
_cell.angle_gamma   90.00
#
_symmetry.space_group_name_H-M   'P 1'
#
loop_
_entity.id
_entity.type
_entity.pdbx_description
1 polymer ?
#
loop_
_entity_poly.entity_id
_entity_poly.type
_entity_poly.pdbx_seq_one_letter_code
_entity_poly.pdbx_strand_id
1 'polypeptide(L)' 'VWLQEGVTHPEAEDRARAAGLDVVADRCIYKDWLRLMNA' A
#
# COMPACT_ATOMS: atom_id res chain seq x y z
N VAL A 1 -4.34 -0.33 5.05
CA VAL A 1 -4.56 -1.23 3.89
C VAL A 1 -3.37 -1.12 2.95
N TRP A 2 -2.94 -2.27 2.42
CA TRP A 2 -1.83 -2.35 1.48
C TRP A 2 -2.31 -2.98 0.17
N LEU A 3 -2.30 -2.22 -0.92
CA LEU A 3 -2.61 -2.72 -2.26
C LEU A 3 -1.30 -3.16 -2.94
N GLN A 4 -1.28 -4.39 -3.44
CA GLN A 4 -0.10 -4.96 -4.10
C GLN A 4 0.30 -4.17 -5.35
N GLU A 5 1.55 -4.34 -5.77
CA GLU A 5 2.08 -3.83 -7.03
C GLU A 5 1.14 -4.18 -8.20
N GLY A 6 0.79 -3.17 -9.01
CA GLY A 6 -0.16 -3.25 -10.11
C GLY A 6 -1.65 -3.16 -9.71
N VAL A 7 -1.97 -3.13 -8.41
CA VAL A 7 -3.36 -2.99 -7.92
C VAL A 7 -3.59 -1.57 -7.40
N THR A 8 -4.39 -0.79 -8.13
CA THR A 8 -4.75 0.58 -7.77
C THR A 8 -6.24 0.82 -7.96
N HIS A 9 -6.83 1.66 -7.11
CA HIS A 9 -8.22 2.10 -7.27
C HIS A 9 -8.43 3.43 -6.52
N PRO A 10 -8.24 4.59 -7.19
CA PRO A 10 -8.17 5.89 -6.52
C PRO A 10 -9.35 6.17 -5.57
N GLU A 11 -10.58 5.92 -6.00
CA GLU A 11 -11.76 6.15 -5.16
C GLU A 11 -11.80 5.28 -3.89
N ALA A 12 -11.34 4.02 -3.99
CA ALA A 12 -11.34 3.11 -2.85
C ALA A 12 -10.22 3.46 -1.87
N GLU A 13 -9.08 3.90 -2.37
CA GLU A 13 -7.97 4.43 -1.57
C GLU A 13 -8.42 5.67 -0.80
N ASP A 14 -9.09 6.62 -1.45
CA ASP A 14 -9.59 7.84 -0.79
C ASP A 14 -10.65 7.53 0.26
N ARG A 15 -11.56 6.60 -0.03
CA ARG A 15 -12.53 6.11 0.96
C ARG A 15 -11.83 5.49 2.18
N ALA A 16 -10.75 4.73 1.98
CA ALA A 16 -9.98 4.15 3.07
C ALA A 16 -9.25 5.22 3.89
N ARG A 17 -8.64 6.23 3.23
CA ARG A 17 -8.01 7.38 3.92
C ARG A 17 -9.03 8.17 4.74
N ALA A 18 -10.20 8.45 4.17
CA ALA A 18 -11.30 9.16 4.85
C ALA A 18 -11.84 8.39 6.06
N ALA A 19 -11.76 7.06 6.04
CA ALA A 19 -12.09 6.20 7.17
C ALA A 19 -10.97 6.12 8.24
N GLY A 20 -9.86 6.85 8.07
CA GLY A 20 -8.73 6.88 9.00
C GLY A 20 -7.75 5.72 8.86
N LEU A 21 -7.78 4.99 7.74
CA LEU A 21 -6.82 3.92 7.46
C LEU A 21 -5.58 4.48 6.75
N ASP A 22 -4.40 4.00 7.15
CA ASP A 22 -3.19 4.19 6.35
C ASP A 22 -3.33 3.42 5.03
N VAL A 23 -3.01 4.07 3.92
CA VAL A 23 -3.09 3.46 2.58
C VAL A 23 -1.71 3.45 1.94
N VAL A 24 -1.21 2.24 1.66
CA VAL A 24 -0.04 2.02 0.83
C VAL A 24 -0.52 1.33 -0.45
N ALA A 25 -0.40 1.99 -1.60
CA ALA A 25 -0.88 1.47 -2.88
C ALA A 25 0.27 1.22 -3.85
N ASP A 26 0.03 0.34 -4.83
CA ASP A 26 0.97 -0.01 -5.90
C ASP A 26 2.36 -0.45 -5.41
N ARG A 27 2.41 -1.23 -4.32
CA ARG A 27 3.67 -1.65 -3.71
C ARG A 27 3.66 -3.12 -3.32
N CYS A 28 4.76 -3.82 -3.57
CA CYS A 28 4.95 -5.18 -3.07
C CYS A 28 5.53 -5.16 -1.65
N ILE A 29 4.83 -5.78 -0.70
CA ILE A 29 5.25 -5.87 0.71
C ILE A 29 6.63 -6.50 0.84
N TYR A 30 6.91 -7.58 0.09
CA TYR A 30 8.18 -8.29 0.20
C TYR A 30 9.36 -7.46 -0.33
N LYS A 31 9.20 -6.79 -1.48
CA LYS A 31 10.24 -5.90 -2.02
C LYS A 31 10.53 -4.75 -1.05
N ASP A 32 9.50 -4.20 -0.42
CA ASP A 32 9.66 -3.16 0.59
C ASP A 32 10.33 -3.65 1.86
N TRP A 33 9.98 -4.85 2.33
CA TRP A 33 10.67 -5.48 3.45
C TRP A 33 12.15 -5.71 3.13
N LEU A 34 12.48 -6.25 1.95
CA LEU A 34 13.87 -6.42 1.52
C LEU A 34 14.64 -5.10 1.53
N ARG A 35 14.04 -4.03 0.99
CA ARG A 35 14.67 -2.70 0.94
C ARG A 35 14.89 -2.09 2.33
N LEU A 36 13.99 -2.33 3.27
CA LEU A 36 13.98 -1.66 4.58
C LEU A 36 14.62 -2.47 5.71
N MET A 37 14.56 -3.80 5.64
CA MET A 37 14.84 -4.69 6.76
C MET A 37 15.93 -5.72 6.46
N ASN A 38 16.29 -5.96 5.19
CA ASN A 38 17.27 -6.97 4.82
C ASN A 38 18.65 -6.31 4.62
N ALA A 39 19.39 -6.17 5.72
CA ALA A 39 20.79 -5.72 5.78
C ALA A 39 21.77 -6.83 5.40
#